data_AF-A0A356FWR9-F1
#
_entry.id   AF-A0A356FWR9-F1
#
_cell.length_a   1.000
_cell.length_b   1.000
_cell.length_c   1.000
_cell.angle_alpha   90.00
_cell.angle_beta   90.00
_cell.angle_gamma   90.00
#
_symmetry.space_group_name_H-M   'P 1'
#
loop_
_entity.id
_entity.type
_entity.pdbx_description
1 polymer ?
#
loop_
_entity_poly.entity_id
_entity_poly.type
_entity_poly.pdbx_seq_one_letter_code
_entity_poly.pdbx_strand_id
1 'polypeptide(L)'
;MAKKPQQESFYELHLNKNDEVMISIHAKDGTPKSPVLLYDGGAHALLYRTPEQSVLLDFIHPDARPYLARTDSVLIAEAADYKVVREYTAKCRHVKSLPLDGASVKPLLDREQAEQTDERNLYK
;
A
#
# COMPACT_ATOMS: atom_id res chain seq x y z
N MET A 1 14.90 15.58 8.92
CA MET A 1 14.30 15.57 7.56
C MET A 1 13.55 14.26 7.41
N ALA A 2 12.22 14.29 7.23
CA ALA A 2 11.47 13.06 7.00
C ALA A 2 11.93 12.46 5.65
N LYS A 3 12.30 11.18 5.63
CA LYS A 3 12.65 10.50 4.37
C LYS A 3 11.39 10.44 3.51
N LYS A 4 11.54 10.71 2.21
CA LYS A 4 10.45 10.54 1.24
C LYS A 4 9.93 9.09 1.31
N PRO A 5 8.60 8.89 1.22
CA PRO A 5 8.04 7.56 1.25
C PRO A 5 8.57 6.73 0.08
N GLN A 6 8.92 5.48 0.34
CA GLN A 6 9.29 4.54 -0.71
C GLN A 6 8.01 3.96 -1.31
N GLN A 7 7.75 4.24 -2.58
CA GLN A 7 6.64 3.62 -3.29
C GLN A 7 6.93 2.13 -3.50
N GLU A 8 5.97 1.28 -3.16
CA GLU A 8 6.05 -0.15 -3.43
C GLU A 8 5.69 -0.40 -4.90
N SER A 9 6.57 -1.09 -5.61
CA SER A 9 6.38 -1.35 -7.04
C SER A 9 5.33 -2.41 -7.30
N PHE A 10 5.24 -3.40 -6.40
CA PHE A 10 4.26 -4.48 -6.46
C PHE A 10 3.90 -4.91 -5.04
N TYR A 11 2.59 -4.95 -4.77
CA TYR A 11 2.01 -5.49 -3.55
C TYR A 11 0.71 -6.19 -3.90
N GLU A 12 0.29 -7.09 -3.02
CA GLU A 12 -0.98 -7.79 -3.17
C GLU A 12 -1.87 -7.47 -1.98
N LEU A 13 -3.17 -7.36 -2.21
CA LEU A 13 -4.17 -7.23 -1.17
C LEU A 13 -5.08 -8.46 -1.19
N HIS A 14 -5.13 -9.14 -0.05
CA HIS A 14 -5.89 -10.36 0.15
C HIS A 14 -6.98 -10.12 1.18
N LEU A 15 -8.16 -10.65 0.92
CA LEU A 15 -9.30 -10.65 1.84
C LEU A 15 -9.58 -12.08 2.26
N ASN A 16 -9.75 -12.30 3.57
CA ASN A 16 -10.21 -13.59 4.05
C ASN A 16 -11.74 -13.63 4.17
N LYS A 17 -12.28 -14.77 4.62
CA LYS A 17 -13.73 -14.99 4.76
C LYS A 17 -14.39 -14.09 5.84
N ASN A 18 -13.59 -13.45 6.68
CA ASN A 18 -14.03 -12.56 7.75
C ASN A 18 -13.84 -11.08 7.39
N ASP A 19 -13.58 -10.77 6.11
CA ASP A 19 -13.26 -9.43 5.61
C ASP A 19 -11.99 -8.81 6.19
N GLU A 20 -11.10 -9.61 6.79
CA GLU A 20 -9.81 -9.12 7.28
C GLU A 20 -8.85 -8.97 6.11
N VAL A 21 -8.11 -7.85 6.13
CA VAL A 21 -7.21 -7.46 5.05
C VAL A 21 -5.78 -7.89 5.36
N MET A 22 -5.16 -8.62 4.43
CA MET A 22 -3.72 -8.85 4.40
C MET A 22 -3.10 -8.11 3.23
N ILE A 23 -1.96 -7.46 3.46
CA ILE A 23 -1.19 -6.75 2.44
C ILE A 23 0.19 -7.38 2.37
N SER A 24 0.54 -7.93 1.21
CA SER A 24 1.86 -8.51 0.94
C SER A 24 2.75 -7.48 0.27
N ILE A 25 3.92 -7.18 0.85
CA ILE A 25 4.90 -6.23 0.32
C ILE A 25 6.28 -6.89 0.20
N HIS A 26 7.18 -6.28 -0.56
CA HIS A 26 8.58 -6.71 -0.56
C HIS A 26 9.22 -6.52 0.82
N ALA A 27 9.99 -7.52 1.24
CA ALA A 27 10.74 -7.45 2.49
C ALA A 27 11.66 -6.23 2.51
N LYS A 28 11.68 -5.55 3.67
CA LYS A 28 12.52 -4.36 3.87
C LYS A 28 13.56 -4.62 4.95
N ASP A 29 14.65 -3.86 4.92
CA ASP A 29 15.69 -3.96 5.93
C ASP A 29 15.21 -3.52 7.32
N GLY A 30 15.81 -4.09 8.35
CA GLY A 30 15.48 -3.81 9.75
C GLY A 30 14.18 -4.45 10.23
N THR A 31 13.77 -4.11 11.46
CA THR A 31 12.57 -4.66 12.13
C THR A 31 11.45 -3.62 12.15
N PRO A 32 10.18 -4.02 11.89
CA PRO A 32 9.03 -3.14 12.08
C PRO A 32 8.96 -2.58 13.50
N LYS A 33 8.59 -1.30 13.65
CA LYS A 33 8.49 -0.63 14.95
C LYS A 33 7.22 0.22 15.00
N SER A 34 6.23 -0.26 15.75
CA SER A 34 4.90 0.37 15.87
C SER A 34 4.27 0.67 14.50
N PRO A 35 4.04 -0.36 13.67
CA PRO A 35 3.57 -0.16 12.30
C PRO A 35 2.15 0.41 12.26
N VAL A 36 1.95 1.43 11.41
CA VAL A 36 0.67 2.12 11.23
C VAL A 36 0.41 2.33 9.74
N LEU A 37 -0.76 1.91 9.26
CA LEU A 37 -1.26 2.22 7.94
C LEU A 37 -2.15 3.46 8.03
N LEU A 38 -1.84 4.52 7.30
CA LEU A 38 -2.75 5.65 7.09
C LEU A 38 -3.56 5.39 5.83
N TYR A 39 -4.87 5.60 5.91
CA TYR A 39 -5.78 5.45 4.79
C TYR A 39 -6.82 6.59 4.78
N ASP A 40 -7.07 7.18 3.61
CA ASP A 40 -8.01 8.28 3.42
C ASP A 40 -9.29 7.87 2.66
N GLY A 41 -9.46 6.58 2.37
CA GLY A 41 -10.55 6.07 1.55
C GLY A 41 -10.27 6.15 0.04
N GLY A 42 -9.12 6.68 -0.36
CA GLY A 42 -8.74 6.87 -1.75
C GLY A 42 -8.06 5.65 -2.39
N ALA A 43 -7.30 5.94 -3.44
CA ALA A 43 -6.49 4.98 -4.18
C ALA A 43 -5.11 4.76 -3.57
N HIS A 44 -4.77 5.45 -2.47
CA HIS A 44 -3.44 5.39 -1.87
C HIS A 44 -3.55 5.05 -0.39
N ALA A 45 -2.51 4.41 0.15
CA ALA A 45 -2.31 4.28 1.59
C ALA A 45 -0.83 4.43 1.92
N LEU A 46 -0.54 4.87 3.15
CA LEU A 46 0.82 5.09 3.61
C LEU A 46 1.12 4.22 4.83
N LEU A 47 1.95 3.20 4.66
CA LEU A 47 2.42 2.35 5.74
C LEU A 47 3.66 2.95 6.38
N TYR A 48 3.54 3.45 7.61
CA TYR A 48 4.68 3.70 8.47
C TYR A 48 5.10 2.38 9.10
N ARG A 49 6.12 1.73 8.54
CA ARG A 49 6.68 0.48 9.08
C ARG A 49 7.52 0.75 10.33
N THR A 50 8.30 1.84 10.28
CA THR A 50 8.98 2.44 11.43
C THR A 50 8.79 3.96 11.35
N PRO A 51 9.10 4.73 12.41
CA PRO A 51 9.01 6.20 12.34
C PRO A 51 9.84 6.83 11.21
N GLU A 52 10.91 6.17 10.78
CA GLU A 52 11.84 6.64 9.75
C GLU A 52 11.62 5.98 8.37
N GLN A 53 10.79 4.94 8.30
CA GLN A 53 10.56 4.16 7.10
C GLN A 53 9.06 4.07 6.78
N SER A 54 8.69 4.73 5.70
CA SER A 54 7.34 4.74 5.15
C SER A 54 7.29 4.10 3.77
N VAL A 55 6.22 3.35 3.52
CA VAL A 55 5.95 2.64 2.27
C VAL A 55 4.63 3.15 1.71
N LEU A 56 4.66 3.70 0.51
CA LEU A 56 3.47 4.15 -0.21
C LEU A 56 2.90 2.98 -1.01
N LEU A 57 1.64 2.64 -0.71
CA LEU A 57 0.83 1.70 -1.47
C LEU A 57 -0.01 2.51 -2.46
N ASP A 58 0.40 2.48 -3.73
CA ASP A 58 -0.28 3.20 -4.81
C ASP A 58 -1.30 2.32 -5.53
N PHE A 59 -2.32 2.90 -6.14
CA PHE A 59 -3.32 2.21 -6.95
C PHE A 59 -4.08 1.07 -6.22
N ILE A 60 -4.63 1.36 -5.04
CA ILE A 60 -5.51 0.43 -4.34
C ILE A 60 -6.75 0.16 -5.19
N HIS A 61 -6.96 -1.12 -5.52
CA HIS A 61 -8.07 -1.58 -6.34
C HIS A 61 -9.41 -1.13 -5.75
N PRO A 62 -10.36 -0.59 -6.56
CA PRO A 62 -11.65 -0.09 -6.09
C PRO A 62 -12.40 -1.06 -5.18
N ASP A 63 -12.38 -2.35 -5.50
CA ASP A 63 -13.09 -3.38 -4.74
C ASP A 63 -12.49 -3.62 -3.34
N ALA A 64 -11.22 -3.31 -3.13
CA ALA A 64 -10.59 -3.45 -1.81
C ALA A 64 -10.84 -2.25 -0.88
N ARG A 65 -11.20 -1.09 -1.43
CA ARG A 65 -11.37 0.17 -0.69
C ARG A 65 -12.43 0.10 0.42
N PRO A 66 -13.63 -0.50 0.20
CA PRO A 66 -14.63 -0.63 1.25
C PRO A 66 -14.16 -1.47 2.45
N TYR A 67 -13.23 -2.41 2.22
CA TYR A 67 -12.68 -3.28 3.26
C TYR A 67 -11.59 -2.55 4.06
N LEU A 68 -10.69 -1.87 3.36
CA LEU A 68 -9.70 -1.01 4.00
C LEU A 68 -10.34 0.14 4.79
N ALA A 69 -11.44 0.71 4.31
CA ALA A 69 -12.13 1.83 4.95
C ALA A 69 -12.85 1.45 6.26
N ARG A 70 -13.10 0.15 6.51
CA ARG A 70 -13.80 -0.33 7.71
C ARG A 70 -12.90 -1.07 8.70
N THR A 71 -11.70 -1.48 8.29
CA THR A 71 -10.82 -2.24 9.17
C THR A 71 -10.06 -1.34 10.13
N ASP A 72 -9.87 -1.81 11.36
CA ASP A 72 -9.05 -1.16 12.39
C ASP A 72 -7.57 -1.59 12.33
N SER A 73 -7.30 -2.69 11.62
CA SER A 73 -5.95 -3.21 11.44
C SER A 73 -5.80 -4.06 10.18
N VAL A 74 -4.58 -4.17 9.68
CA VAL A 74 -4.24 -5.02 8.55
C VAL A 74 -3.09 -5.94 8.94
N LEU A 75 -3.05 -7.14 8.36
CA LEU A 75 -1.88 -8.00 8.43
C LEU A 75 -0.91 -7.60 7.32
N ILE A 76 0.33 -7.28 7.65
CA ILE A 76 1.38 -7.05 6.67
C ILE A 76 2.24 -8.30 6.58
N ALA A 77 2.37 -8.84 5.37
CA ALA A 77 3.29 -9.92 5.06
C ALA A 77 4.45 -9.38 4.22
N GLU A 78 5.67 -9.47 4.74
CA GLU A 78 6.88 -9.15 4.00
C GLU A 78 7.41 -10.40 3.31
N ALA A 79 7.51 -10.36 1.98
CA ALA A 79 7.98 -11.48 1.18
C ALA A 79 9.33 -11.17 0.50
N ALA A 80 10.19 -12.18 0.44
CA ALA A 80 11.43 -12.21 -0.34
C ALA A 80 11.59 -13.61 -0.94
N ASP A 81 12.06 -13.69 -2.18
CA ASP A 81 12.31 -14.98 -2.88
C ASP A 81 11.10 -15.94 -2.81
N TYR A 82 9.89 -15.41 -3.06
CA TYR A 82 8.61 -16.13 -3.02
C TYR A 82 8.27 -16.76 -1.66
N LYS A 83 8.91 -16.29 -0.58
CA LYS A 83 8.65 -16.73 0.79
C LYS A 83 8.30 -15.55 1.68
N VAL A 84 7.31 -15.75 2.55
CA VAL A 84 7.03 -14.80 3.63
C VAL A 84 8.16 -14.91 4.65
N VAL A 85 8.86 -13.80 4.88
CA VAL A 85 9.99 -13.73 5.83
C VAL A 85 9.59 -13.07 7.13
N ARG A 86 8.55 -12.22 7.13
CA ARG A 86 8.00 -11.56 8.33
C ARG A 86 6.52 -11.29 8.18
N GLU A 87 5.82 -11.34 9.30
CA GLU A 87 4.40 -10.97 9.40
C GLU A 87 4.21 -10.08 10.62
N TYR A 88 3.35 -9.06 10.50
CA TYR A 88 3.02 -8.18 11.61
C TYR A 88 1.69 -7.45 11.37
N THR A 89 0.97 -7.18 12.45
CA THR A 89 -0.26 -6.38 12.40
C THR A 89 0.10 -4.90 12.41
N ALA A 90 -0.39 -4.15 11.42
CA ALA A 90 -0.35 -2.69 11.41
C ALA A 90 -1.72 -2.12 11.80
N LYS A 91 -1.74 -1.12 12.67
CA LYS A 91 -2.99 -0.41 12.98
C LYS A 91 -3.41 0.42 11.78
N CYS A 92 -4.67 0.30 11.35
CA CYS A 92 -5.24 1.12 10.30
C CYS A 92 -5.79 2.41 10.93
N ARG A 93 -5.31 3.56 10.48
CA ARG A 93 -5.80 4.87 10.91
C ARG A 93 -6.43 5.59 9.73
N HIS A 94 -7.73 5.83 9.87
CA HIS A 94 -8.50 6.63 8.95
C HIS A 94 -8.17 8.11 9.14
N VAL A 95 -7.72 8.76 8.06
CA VAL A 95 -7.37 10.18 8.04
C VAL A 95 -8.18 10.90 6.97
N LYS A 96 -8.34 12.22 7.10
CA LYS A 96 -9.02 13.03 6.07
C LYS A 96 -8.19 13.19 4.80
N SER A 97 -6.87 13.12 4.94
CA SER A 97 -5.90 13.33 3.87
C SER A 97 -4.58 12.70 4.28
N LEU A 98 -3.92 12.02 3.34
CA LEU A 98 -2.60 11.47 3.55
C LEU A 98 -1.53 12.59 3.58
N PRO A 99 -0.50 12.50 4.45
CA PRO A 99 0.62 13.42 4.48
C PRO A 99 1.60 13.12 3.33
N LEU A 100 1.10 13.18 2.09
CA LEU A 100 1.84 12.97 0.87
C LEU A 100 1.91 14.30 0.12
N ASP A 101 3.12 14.76 -0.18
CA ASP A 101 3.29 15.80 -1.18
C ASP A 101 3.03 15.16 -2.55
N GLY A 102 2.21 15.77 -3.42
CA GLY A 102 1.85 15.21 -4.75
C GLY A 102 3.04 14.90 -5.66
N ALA A 103 4.21 15.49 -5.39
CA ALA A 103 5.49 15.17 -6.05
C ALA A 103 6.17 13.88 -5.54
N SER A 104 5.63 13.24 -4.51
CA SER A 104 6.17 12.03 -3.87
C SER A 104 5.56 10.74 -4.41
N VAL A 105 4.42 10.83 -5.12
CA VAL A 105 3.85 9.71 -5.86
C VAL A 105 4.53 9.70 -7.23
N LYS A 106 5.29 8.64 -7.53
CA LYS A 106 5.84 8.46 -8.87
C LYS A 106 4.82 7.65 -9.68
N PRO A 107 4.36 8.16 -10.84
CA PRO A 107 3.58 7.34 -11.76
C PRO A 107 4.34 6.05 -12.08
N LEU A 108 3.67 4.90 -11.96
CA LEU A 108 4.26 3.60 -12.30
C LEU A 108 4.58 3.49 -13.79
N LEU A 109 3.81 4.21 -14.62
CA LEU A 109 4.00 4.34 -16.05
C LEU A 109 4.10 5.83 -16.40
N ASP A 110 5.00 6.16 -17.31
CA ASP A 110 4.99 7.42 -18.03
C ASP A 110 3.69 7.55 -18.84
N ARG A 111 3.26 8.79 -19.04
CA ARG A 111 1.91 9.11 -19.55
C ARG A 111 1.59 8.41 -20.88
N GLU A 112 2.58 8.32 -21.77
CA GLU A 112 2.45 7.63 -23.06
C GLU A 112 2.29 6.11 -22.89
N GLN A 113 3.00 5.49 -21.95
CA GLN A 113 2.89 4.05 -21.67
C GLN A 113 1.59 3.70 -20.95
N ALA A 114 1.14 4.57 -20.05
CA ALA A 114 -0.16 4.43 -19.38
C ALA A 114 -1.31 4.47 -20.39
N GLU A 115 -1.26 5.36 -21.37
CA GLU A 115 -2.28 5.49 -22.42
C GLU A 115 -2.30 4.26 -23.37
N GLN A 116 -1.16 3.63 -23.61
CA GLN A 116 -1.06 2.41 -24.43
C GLN A 116 -1.47 1.13 -23.68
N THR A 117 -1.30 1.10 -22.37
CA THR A 117 -1.56 -0.08 -21.51
C THR A 117 -2.97 -0.06 -20.91
N ASP A 118 -3.72 1.03 -21.06
CA ASP A 118 -5.07 1.16 -20.52
C ASP A 118 -6.02 0.09 -21.10
N GLU A 119 -6.30 -0.94 -20.30
CA GLU A 119 -7.15 -2.07 -20.64
C GLU A 119 -8.58 -1.67 -21.04
N ARG A 120 -8.99 -0.43 -20.74
CA ARG A 120 -10.28 0.13 -21.20
C ARG A 120 -10.34 0.38 -22.71
N ASN A 121 -9.20 0.36 -23.42
CA ASN A 121 -9.14 0.41 -24.88
C ASN A 121 -8.88 -0.95 -25.54
N LEU A 122 -8.62 -2.01 -24.78
CA LEU A 122 -8.34 -3.36 -25.32
C LEU A 122 -9.57 -4.05 -25.96
N TYR A 123 -10.76 -3.48 -25.76
CA TYR A 123 -12.03 -3.96 -26.34
C TYR A 123 -12.70 -2.92 -27.26
N LYS A 124 -11.96 -1.94 -27.79
CA LYS A 124 -12.46 -1.04 -28.84
C LYS A 124 -12.15 -1.55 -30.23
#